data_AF-A0A3S4F3L4-F1
#
_entry.id   AF-A0A3S4F3L4-F1
#
_cell.length_a   1.000
_cell.length_b   1.000
_cell.length_c   1.000
_cell.angle_alpha   90.00
_cell.angle_beta   90.00
_cell.angle_gamma   90.00
#
_symmetry.space_group_name_H-M   'P 1'
#
loop_
_entity.id
_entity.type
_entity.pdbx_description
1 polymer ?
#
loop_
_entity_poly.entity_id
_entity_poly.type
_entity_poly.pdbx_seq_one_letter_code
_entity_poly.pdbx_strand_id
1 'polypeptide(L)'
;MTIQERLLEAVEQKLLRPIDAQFALTVAGNDDPAVMLAAALLSHDAGEGHVCLPLSRLTLMEEAHPLLVAWISETATPIDWKKRLLASAAVSCGDSPAPLILCGDRLYLNRMWCNERTVARFFNEVNQAIAGR
;
A
#
# COMPACT_ATOMS: atom_id res chain seq x y z
N MET A 1 5.90 13.13 -17.67
CA MET A 1 6.86 13.05 -16.55
C MET A 1 6.81 11.64 -16.01
N THR A 2 7.93 11.07 -15.58
CA THR A 2 7.96 9.72 -15.00
C THR A 2 7.37 9.74 -13.58
N ILE A 3 6.92 8.60 -13.08
CA ILE A 3 6.41 8.51 -11.70
C ILE A 3 7.52 8.76 -10.68
N GLN A 4 8.77 8.41 -11.02
CA GLN A 4 9.94 8.63 -10.18
C GLN A 4 10.17 10.12 -9.95
N GLU A 5 10.13 10.92 -11.03
CA GLU A 5 10.21 12.38 -10.94
C GLU A 5 9.06 12.96 -10.10
N ARG A 6 7.83 12.45 -10.28
CA ARG A 6 6.66 12.86 -9.46
C ARG A 6 6.87 12.57 -7.97
N LEU A 7 7.46 11.43 -7.61
CA LEU A 7 7.74 11.09 -6.22
C LEU A 7 8.77 12.03 -5.60
N LEU A 8 9.82 12.39 -6.35
CA LEU A 8 10.83 13.34 -5.89
C LEU A 8 10.24 14.74 -5.71
N GLU A 9 9.43 15.23 -6.66
CA GLU A 9 8.69 16.49 -6.51
C GLU A 9 7.76 16.47 -5.29
N ALA A 10 7.06 15.35 -5.05
CA ALA A 10 6.19 15.22 -3.89
C ALA A 10 6.95 15.28 -2.56
N VAL A 11 8.20 14.82 -2.54
CA VAL A 11 9.09 14.99 -1.39
C VAL A 11 9.49 16.46 -1.21
N GLU A 12 9.85 17.16 -2.29
CA GLU A 12 10.16 18.60 -2.25
C GLU A 12 8.96 19.43 -1.74
N GLN A 13 7.75 19.05 -2.14
CA GLN A 13 6.49 19.66 -1.70
C GLN A 13 6.04 19.20 -0.31
N LYS A 14 6.79 18.32 0.36
CA LYS A 14 6.47 17.72 1.68
C LYS A 14 5.15 16.93 1.72
N LEU A 15 4.66 16.49 0.57
CA LEU A 15 3.53 15.57 0.47
C LEU A 15 3.95 14.15 0.84
N LEU A 16 5.21 13.78 0.56
CA LEU A 16 5.82 12.52 0.96
C LEU A 16 7.06 12.78 1.80
N ARG A 17 7.39 11.83 2.69
CA ARG A 17 8.70 11.84 3.35
C ARG A 17 9.72 11.19 2.42
N PRO A 18 11.02 11.51 2.55
CA PRO A 18 12.06 10.89 1.73
C PRO A 18 12.05 9.35 1.78
N ILE A 19 11.72 8.77 2.94
CA ILE A 19 11.64 7.33 3.11
C ILE A 19 10.51 6.69 2.28
N ASP A 20 9.39 7.39 2.08
CA ASP A 20 8.25 6.87 1.33
C ASP A 20 8.61 6.72 -0.16
N ALA A 21 9.29 7.73 -0.71
CA ALA A 21 9.79 7.70 -2.08
C ALA A 21 10.87 6.63 -2.28
N GLN A 22 11.86 6.57 -1.37
CA GLN A 22 12.94 5.57 -1.48
C GLN A 22 12.44 4.13 -1.31
N PHE A 23 11.49 3.91 -0.40
CA PHE A 23 10.83 2.62 -0.26
C PHE A 23 10.14 2.21 -1.56
N ALA A 24 9.34 3.09 -2.14
CA ALA A 24 8.64 2.83 -3.40
C ALA A 24 9.60 2.50 -4.56
N LEU A 25 10.67 3.29 -4.72
CA LEU A 25 11.69 3.08 -5.74
C LEU A 25 12.40 1.73 -5.56
N THR A 26 12.68 1.33 -4.32
CA THR A 26 13.37 0.08 -4.02
C THR A 26 12.46 -1.14 -4.22
N VAL A 27 11.20 -1.03 -3.81
CA VAL A 27 10.24 -2.15 -3.85
C VAL A 27 9.70 -2.41 -5.25
N ALA A 28 9.33 -1.35 -5.97
CA ALA A 28 8.76 -1.49 -7.31
C ALA A 28 9.84 -1.55 -8.41
N GLY A 29 11.08 -1.15 -8.11
CA GLY A 29 12.14 -1.05 -9.11
C GLY A 29 11.74 -0.15 -10.29
N ASN A 30 12.08 -0.57 -11.51
CA ASN A 30 11.63 0.08 -12.75
C ASN A 30 10.41 -0.60 -13.39
N ASP A 31 9.74 -1.51 -12.68
CA ASP A 31 8.79 -2.44 -13.31
C ASP A 31 7.44 -1.79 -13.62
N ASP A 32 6.85 -1.08 -12.67
CA ASP A 32 5.47 -0.62 -12.81
C ASP A 32 5.15 0.66 -12.03
N PRO A 33 4.80 1.75 -12.74
CA PRO A 33 4.41 3.00 -12.10
C PRO A 33 3.24 2.89 -11.12
N ALA A 34 2.27 2.00 -11.39
CA ALA A 34 1.14 1.81 -10.50
C ALA A 34 1.59 1.20 -9.16
N VAL A 35 2.43 0.16 -9.21
CA VAL A 35 2.97 -0.49 -8.00
C VAL A 35 3.84 0.48 -7.22
N MET A 36 4.66 1.28 -7.92
CA MET A 36 5.49 2.29 -7.28
C MET A 36 4.66 3.35 -6.55
N LEU A 37 3.61 3.87 -7.19
CA LEU A 37 2.70 4.82 -6.57
C LEU A 37 1.99 4.21 -5.35
N ALA A 38 1.45 3.01 -5.47
CA ALA A 38 0.79 2.33 -4.36
C ALA A 38 1.75 2.07 -3.18
N ALA A 39 3.01 1.70 -3.46
CA ALA A 39 4.02 1.50 -2.42
C ALA A 39 4.37 2.80 -1.69
N ALA A 40 4.48 3.92 -2.41
CA ALA A 40 4.75 5.23 -1.83
C ALA A 40 3.60 5.67 -0.90
N LEU A 41 2.36 5.57 -1.39
CA LEU A 41 1.16 5.93 -0.63
C LEU A 41 0.96 5.04 0.59
N LEU A 42 1.20 3.73 0.46
CA LEU A 42 1.16 2.81 1.59
C LEU A 42 2.21 3.15 2.65
N SER A 43 3.44 3.50 2.24
CA SER A 43 4.49 3.91 3.19
C SER A 43 4.14 5.21 3.90
N HIS A 44 3.56 6.16 3.16
CA HIS A 44 3.04 7.41 3.70
C HIS A 44 1.94 7.15 4.75
N ASP A 45 0.90 6.42 4.38
CA ASP A 45 -0.22 6.05 5.26
C ASP A 45 0.28 5.30 6.51
N ALA A 46 1.23 4.37 6.35
CA ALA A 46 1.86 3.69 7.48
C ALA A 46 2.64 4.64 8.39
N GLY A 47 3.20 5.70 7.83
CA GLY A 47 3.82 6.80 8.56
C GLY A 47 2.87 7.59 9.46
N GLU A 48 1.65 7.78 8.97
CA GLU A 48 0.56 8.46 9.68
C GLU A 48 -0.19 7.52 10.64
N GLY A 49 0.25 6.25 10.74
CA GLY A 49 -0.28 5.27 11.68
C GLY A 49 -1.39 4.37 11.11
N HIS A 50 -1.67 4.45 9.82
CA HIS A 50 -2.58 3.50 9.18
C HIS A 50 -1.93 2.12 9.03
N VAL A 51 -2.67 1.06 9.35
CA VAL A 51 -2.16 -0.32 9.26
C VAL A 51 -2.06 -0.80 7.80
N CYS A 52 -2.93 -0.28 6.93
CA CYS A 52 -3.09 -0.71 5.56
C CYS A 52 -3.63 0.42 4.68
N LEU A 53 -3.48 0.24 3.36
CA LEU A 53 -4.05 1.08 2.33
C LEU A 53 -5.21 0.32 1.65
N PRO A 54 -6.47 0.73 1.88
CA PRO A 54 -7.62 0.18 1.14
C PRO A 54 -7.52 0.52 -0.35
N LEU A 55 -7.75 -0.45 -1.23
CA LEU A 55 -7.71 -0.23 -2.69
C LEU A 55 -8.76 0.76 -3.18
N SER A 56 -9.86 0.94 -2.42
CA SER A 56 -10.86 1.97 -2.71
C SER A 56 -10.30 3.38 -2.70
N ARG A 57 -9.27 3.67 -1.88
CA ARG A 57 -8.60 4.98 -1.87
C ARG A 57 -7.75 5.23 -3.12
N LEU A 58 -7.39 4.17 -3.84
CA LEU A 58 -6.66 4.26 -5.10
C LEU A 58 -7.59 4.52 -6.30
N THR A 59 -8.92 4.38 -6.10
CA THR A 59 -9.93 4.55 -7.15
C THR A 59 -10.86 5.73 -6.89
N LEU A 60 -11.15 6.05 -5.62
CA LEU A 60 -12.04 7.15 -5.24
C LEU A 60 -11.26 8.46 -5.12
N MET A 61 -11.66 9.48 -5.90
CA MET A 61 -10.96 10.76 -5.96
C MET A 61 -11.23 11.68 -4.75
N GLU A 62 -12.33 11.50 -4.03
CA GLU A 62 -12.73 12.40 -2.93
C GLU A 62 -11.76 12.37 -1.74
N GLU A 63 -11.10 11.23 -1.53
CA GLU A 63 -10.14 11.00 -0.43
C GLU A 63 -8.73 10.69 -0.98
N ALA A 64 -8.52 10.93 -2.28
CA ALA A 64 -7.27 10.59 -2.95
C ALA A 64 -6.16 11.54 -2.55
N HIS A 65 -4.98 10.97 -2.29
CA HIS A 65 -3.77 11.74 -2.08
C HIS A 65 -3.46 12.59 -3.33
N PRO A 66 -2.98 13.85 -3.20
CA PRO A 66 -2.73 14.74 -4.36
C PRO A 66 -1.86 14.13 -5.45
N LEU A 67 -0.86 13.33 -5.07
CA LEU A 67 -0.01 12.58 -5.99
C LEU A 67 -0.79 11.60 -6.87
N LEU A 68 -1.77 10.90 -6.30
CA LEU A 68 -2.63 9.96 -7.01
C LEU A 68 -3.52 10.69 -8.01
N VAL A 69 -4.11 11.82 -7.59
CA VAL A 69 -4.96 12.66 -8.45
C VAL A 69 -4.17 13.16 -9.67
N ALA A 70 -2.95 13.66 -9.44
CA ALA A 70 -2.07 14.10 -10.52
C ALA A 70 -1.75 12.97 -11.51
N TRP A 71 -1.45 11.78 -11.00
CA TRP A 71 -1.12 10.64 -11.85
C TRP A 71 -2.32 10.09 -12.63
N ILE A 72 -3.49 9.96 -12.00
CA ILE A 72 -4.74 9.52 -12.68
C ILE A 72 -5.13 10.51 -13.78
N SER A 73 -5.00 11.82 -13.53
CA SER A 73 -5.33 12.85 -14.52
C SER A 73 -4.49 12.74 -15.81
N GLU A 74 -3.29 12.16 -15.70
CA GLU A 74 -2.38 11.93 -16.83
C GLU A 74 -2.53 10.53 -17.45
N THR A 75 -3.11 9.57 -16.73
CA THR A 75 -3.30 8.19 -17.20
C THR A 75 -4.72 7.97 -17.69
N ALA A 76 -4.90 7.92 -19.01
CA ALA A 76 -6.21 7.87 -19.65
C ALA A 76 -6.99 6.54 -19.48
N THR A 77 -6.41 5.55 -18.81
CA THR A 77 -7.00 4.20 -18.70
C THR A 77 -7.33 3.84 -17.26
N PRO A 78 -8.55 3.38 -16.97
CA PRO A 78 -8.88 2.85 -15.65
C PRO A 78 -8.01 1.64 -15.34
N ILE A 79 -7.50 1.59 -14.12
CA ILE A 79 -6.53 0.60 -13.68
C ILE A 79 -7.20 -0.39 -12.75
N ASP A 80 -7.13 -1.66 -13.10
CA ASP A 80 -7.43 -2.74 -12.18
C ASP A 80 -6.25 -2.91 -11.20
N TRP A 81 -6.31 -2.14 -10.12
CA TRP A 81 -5.26 -2.11 -9.09
C TRP A 81 -4.95 -3.50 -8.56
N LYS A 82 -5.96 -4.32 -8.28
CA LYS A 82 -5.77 -5.65 -7.72
C LYS A 82 -4.96 -6.53 -8.67
N LYS A 83 -5.39 -6.60 -9.93
CA LYS A 83 -4.68 -7.37 -10.96
C LYS A 83 -3.27 -6.84 -11.21
N ARG A 84 -3.10 -5.52 -11.25
CA ARG A 84 -1.82 -4.88 -11.54
C ARG A 84 -0.81 -5.07 -10.41
N LEU A 85 -1.24 -4.90 -9.16
CA LEU A 85 -0.42 -5.14 -7.97
C LEU A 85 0.01 -6.60 -7.89
N LEU A 86 -0.91 -7.55 -8.05
CA LEU A 86 -0.59 -9.00 -8.00
C LEU A 86 0.28 -9.49 -9.15
N ALA A 87 0.41 -8.72 -10.23
CA ALA A 87 1.34 -9.05 -11.31
C ALA A 87 2.80 -8.73 -10.94
N SER A 88 3.04 -7.93 -9.90
CA SER A 88 4.39 -7.58 -9.44
C SER A 88 4.91 -8.61 -8.43
N ALA A 89 6.18 -8.99 -8.58
CA ALA A 89 6.87 -9.85 -7.61
C ALA A 89 7.01 -9.21 -6.22
N ALA A 90 6.82 -7.89 -6.10
CA ALA A 90 6.82 -7.17 -4.84
C ALA A 90 5.57 -7.39 -4.00
N VAL A 91 4.50 -7.95 -4.58
CA VAL A 91 3.20 -8.13 -3.93
C VAL A 91 2.83 -9.61 -3.88
N SER A 92 2.41 -10.08 -2.71
CA SER A 92 1.91 -11.44 -2.50
C SER A 92 0.54 -11.42 -1.83
N CYS A 93 -0.21 -12.52 -1.94
CA CYS A 93 -1.43 -12.77 -1.15
C CYS A 93 -1.15 -13.28 0.28
N GLY A 94 0.13 -13.30 0.70
CA GLY A 94 0.57 -13.91 1.96
C GLY A 94 1.01 -15.37 1.83
N ASP A 95 1.11 -15.86 0.59
CA ASP A 95 1.58 -17.19 0.21
C ASP A 95 3.09 -17.27 -0.05
N SER A 96 3.73 -16.14 -0.33
CA SER A 96 5.17 -16.04 -0.56
C SER A 96 5.79 -14.85 0.19
N PRO A 97 7.11 -14.89 0.47
CA PRO A 97 7.79 -13.74 1.06
C PRO A 97 7.80 -12.56 0.08
N ALA A 98 7.03 -11.51 0.39
CA ALA A 98 7.00 -10.27 -0.39
C ALA A 98 6.96 -9.05 0.55
N PRO A 99 7.52 -7.89 0.17
CA PRO A 99 7.47 -6.68 0.99
C PRO A 99 6.04 -6.15 1.18
N LEU A 100 5.18 -6.32 0.17
CA LEU A 100 3.80 -5.90 0.17
C LEU A 100 2.86 -7.12 0.19
N ILE A 101 1.81 -7.04 1.00
CA ILE A 101 0.79 -8.08 1.08
C ILE A 101 -0.55 -7.49 0.64
N LEU A 102 -1.18 -8.12 -0.34
CA LEU A 102 -2.54 -7.80 -0.74
C LEU A 102 -3.49 -8.86 -0.17
N CYS A 103 -4.29 -8.47 0.84
CA CYS A 103 -5.25 -9.35 1.49
C CYS A 103 -6.66 -8.77 1.34
N GLY A 104 -7.53 -9.48 0.60
CA GLY A 104 -8.83 -8.95 0.21
C GLY A 104 -8.66 -7.75 -0.73
N ASP A 105 -9.13 -6.58 -0.31
CA ASP A 105 -8.99 -5.30 -1.03
C ASP A 105 -8.17 -4.28 -0.21
N ARG A 106 -7.23 -4.77 0.60
CA ARG A 106 -6.33 -3.96 1.42
C ARG A 106 -4.88 -4.34 1.16
N LEU A 107 -4.07 -3.33 0.88
CA LEU A 107 -2.63 -3.46 0.69
C LEU A 107 -1.91 -3.15 2.01
N TYR A 108 -0.92 -3.96 2.37
CA TYR A 108 -0.21 -3.87 3.63
C TYR A 108 1.29 -3.89 3.41
N LEU A 109 2.02 -3.25 4.33
CA LEU A 109 3.42 -3.64 4.57
C LEU A 109 3.40 -5.02 5.24
N ASN A 110 4.26 -5.94 4.82
CA ASN A 110 4.29 -7.30 5.34
C ASN A 110 4.34 -7.34 6.88
N ARG A 111 5.18 -6.48 7.48
CA ARG A 111 5.27 -6.35 8.95
C ARG A 111 3.92 -6.01 9.59
N MET A 112 3.15 -5.09 9.02
CA MET A 112 1.85 -4.68 9.56
C MET A 112 0.81 -5.80 9.42
N TRP A 113 0.80 -6.49 8.29
CA TRP A 113 -0.07 -7.65 8.09
C TRP A 113 0.22 -8.79 9.08
N CYS A 114 1.51 -9.09 9.32
CA CYS A 114 1.90 -10.08 10.32
C CYS A 114 1.45 -9.69 11.73
N ASN A 115 1.59 -8.41 12.10
CA ASN A 115 1.14 -7.89 13.38
C ASN A 115 -0.39 -8.02 13.54
N GLU A 116 -1.16 -7.61 12.53
CA GLU A 116 -2.63 -7.73 12.53
C GLU A 116 -3.07 -9.19 12.71
N ARG A 117 -2.44 -10.13 11.98
CA ARG A 117 -2.71 -11.56 12.12
C ARG A 117 -2.36 -12.11 13.50
N THR A 118 -1.29 -11.62 14.11
CA THR A 118 -0.86 -12.04 15.45
C THR A 118 -1.90 -11.63 16.48
N VAL A 119 -2.40 -10.40 16.41
CA VAL A 119 -3.47 -9.90 17.28
C VAL A 119 -4.77 -10.68 17.04
N ALA A 120 -5.16 -10.89 15.78
CA ALA A 120 -6.36 -11.66 15.47
C ALA A 120 -6.29 -13.10 15.99
N ARG A 121 -5.14 -13.77 15.85
CA ARG A 121 -4.91 -15.12 16.40
C ARG A 121 -5.03 -15.14 17.92
N PHE A 122 -4.41 -14.17 18.60
CA PHE A 122 -4.50 -14.08 20.06
C PHE A 122 -5.96 -14.03 20.54
N PHE A 123 -6.80 -13.21 19.92
CA PHE A 123 -8.22 -13.12 20.29
C PHE A 123 -9.03 -14.36 19.93
N ASN A 124 -8.75 -15.00 18.79
CA ASN A 124 -9.49 -16.17 18.33
C ASN A 124 -9.10 -17.47 19.06
N GLU A 125 -7.84 -17.61 19.46
CA GLU A 125 -7.30 -18.87 19.99
C GLU A 125 -7.09 -18.84 21.51
N VAL A 126 -6.57 -17.74 22.06
CA VAL A 126 -6.18 -17.64 23.47
C VAL A 126 -7.32 -17.10 24.34
N ASN A 127 -8.10 -16.18 23.79
CA ASN A 127 -9.21 -15.53 24.48
C ASN A 127 -10.54 -16.28 24.22
N GLN A 128 -10.57 -17.61 24.43
CA GLN A 128 -11.85 -18.29 24.57
C GLN A 128 -12.63 -17.62 25.70
N ALA A 129 -13.83 -17.12 25.39
CA ALA A 129 -14.71 -16.46 26.34
C ALA A 129 -14.74 -17.28 27.63
N ILE A 130 -14.54 -16.62 28.77
CA ILE A 130 -14.87 -17.20 30.07
C ILE A 130 -16.35 -17.55 29.97
N ALA A 131 -16.65 -18.82 29.67
CA ALA A 131 -17.99 -19.33 29.65
C ALA A 131 -18.52 -19.17 31.07
N GLY A 132 -19.34 -18.14 31.27
CA GLY A 132 -19.95 -17.83 32.54
C GLY A 132 -20.60 -19.09 33.10
N ARG A 133 -20.14 -19.48 34.29
CA ARG A 133 -20.91 -20.30 35.23
C ARG A 133 -21.42 -19.39 36.32
#